data_AF-A0A2N9N0E2-F1
#
_entry.id   AF-A0A2N9N0E2-F1
#
_cell.length_a   1.000
_cell.length_b   1.000
_cell.length_c   1.000
_cell.angle_alpha   90.00
_cell.angle_beta   90.00
_cell.angle_gamma   90.00
#
_symmetry.space_group_name_H-M   'P 1'
#
loop_
_entity.id
_entity.type
_entity.pdbx_description
1 polymer ?
#
loop_
_entity_poly.entity_id
_entity_poly.type
_entity_poly.pdbx_seq_one_letter_code
_entity_poly.pdbx_strand_id
1 'polypeptide(L)'
;MANRSEDRRLWLLLGLLAALSLSMFLIPAFVIRPFRHQSESALALAIAVKRIAPALSLAALAGMLALGLRLWRSSSRVLRTGIVVALVLAAASAVMVRQNYFEWLFHPITAAGFVSADDARLSDKEMVMAVRIGTEARAYPIVQMAYHHILNDTVAGVPIAVTY
;
A
#
# COMPACT_ATOMS: atom_id res chain seq x y z
N MET A 1 42.70 2.80 -18.03
CA MET A 1 42.70 3.08 -16.57
C MET A 1 41.37 3.73 -16.23
N ALA A 2 40.50 3.07 -15.47
CA ALA A 2 39.22 3.67 -15.07
C ALA A 2 39.47 4.90 -14.18
N ASN A 3 38.82 6.02 -14.49
CA ASN A 3 39.01 7.27 -13.76
C ASN A 3 38.32 7.17 -12.38
N ARG A 4 39.10 7.12 -11.30
CA ARG A 4 38.60 6.94 -9.92
C ARG A 4 37.55 8.00 -9.51
N SER A 5 37.60 9.18 -10.12
CA SER A 5 36.60 10.24 -9.91
C SER A 5 35.26 9.96 -10.57
N GLU A 6 35.27 9.25 -11.70
CA GLU A 6 34.08 8.84 -12.45
C GLU A 6 33.33 7.74 -11.70
N ASP A 7 34.03 6.72 -11.22
CA ASP A 7 33.44 5.65 -10.42
C ASP A 7 32.76 6.21 -9.15
N ARG A 8 33.37 7.19 -8.48
CA ARG A 8 32.77 7.85 -7.32
C ARG A 8 31.45 8.53 -7.66
N ARG A 9 31.34 9.19 -8.82
CA ARG A 9 30.09 9.83 -9.27
C ARG A 9 29.01 8.80 -9.58
N LEU A 10 29.39 7.67 -10.20
CA LEU A 10 28.46 6.58 -10.50
C LEU A 10 27.92 5.92 -9.22
N TRP A 11 28.78 5.73 -8.20
CA TRP A 11 28.35 5.24 -6.89
C TRP A 11 27.40 6.22 -6.17
N LEU A 12 27.69 7.52 -6.23
CA LEU A 12 26.79 8.55 -5.70
C LEU A 12 25.44 8.52 -6.41
N LEU A 13 25.44 8.42 -7.74
CA LEU A 13 24.22 8.33 -8.54
C LEU A 13 23.40 7.07 -8.20
N LEU A 14 24.06 5.91 -8.08
CA LEU A 14 23.41 4.67 -7.65
C LEU A 14 22.76 4.84 -6.27
N GLY A 15 23.46 5.46 -5.32
CA GLY A 15 22.93 5.75 -3.98
C GLY A 15 21.73 6.70 -4.01
N LEU A 16 21.80 7.76 -4.81
CA LEU A 16 20.69 8.71 -4.99
C LEU A 16 19.45 8.05 -5.63
N LEU A 17 19.65 7.19 -6.63
CA LEU A 17 18.54 6.42 -7.24
C LEU A 17 17.93 5.42 -6.26
N ALA A 18 18.76 4.75 -5.44
CA ALA A 18 18.26 3.86 -4.39
C ALA A 18 17.43 4.62 -3.35
N ALA A 19 17.90 5.78 -2.88
CA ALA A 19 17.19 6.63 -1.94
C ALA A 19 15.88 7.17 -2.55
N LEU A 20 15.90 7.59 -3.82
CA LEU A 20 14.71 8.04 -4.55
C LEU A 20 13.69 6.89 -4.68
N SER A 21 14.15 5.70 -5.10
CA SER A 21 13.31 4.51 -5.23
C SER A 21 12.64 4.14 -3.91
N LEU A 22 13.36 4.14 -2.80
CA LEU A 22 12.78 3.88 -1.48
C LEU A 22 11.80 4.97 -1.04
N SER A 23 12.14 6.24 -1.27
CA SER A 23 11.29 7.37 -0.89
C SER A 23 9.94 7.35 -1.60
N MET A 24 9.88 6.85 -2.84
CA MET A 24 8.63 6.68 -3.58
C MET A 24 7.63 5.73 -2.92
N PHE A 25 8.12 4.74 -2.18
CA PHE A 25 7.28 3.86 -1.37
C PHE A 25 7.05 4.45 0.03
N LEU A 26 8.13 4.86 0.71
CA LEU A 26 8.10 5.24 2.11
C LEU A 26 7.32 6.53 2.37
N ILE A 27 7.39 7.54 1.49
CA ILE A 27 6.65 8.79 1.68
C ILE A 27 5.14 8.53 1.74
N PRO A 28 4.50 7.91 0.73
CA PRO A 28 3.09 7.53 0.83
C PRO A 28 2.79 6.61 2.01
N ALA A 29 3.63 5.60 2.26
CA ALA A 29 3.40 4.62 3.32
C ALA A 29 3.44 5.22 4.73
N PHE A 30 4.22 6.27 4.97
CA PHE A 30 4.31 6.91 6.27
C PHE A 30 3.36 8.10 6.43
N VAL A 31 2.99 8.77 5.34
CA VAL A 31 2.06 9.89 5.37
C VAL A 31 0.61 9.41 5.43
N ILE A 32 0.20 8.48 4.56
CA ILE A 32 -1.20 8.05 4.42
C ILE A 32 -1.53 6.96 5.46
N ARG A 33 -0.99 7.05 6.67
CA ARG A 33 -1.26 6.04 7.71
C ARG A 33 -2.61 6.28 8.38
N PRO A 34 -3.38 5.22 8.67
CA PRO A 34 -4.58 5.32 9.50
C PRO A 34 -4.28 5.87 10.89
N PHE A 35 -5.28 6.49 11.51
CA PHE A 35 -5.25 6.95 12.91
C PHE A 35 -4.14 7.95 13.24
N ARG A 36 -3.59 8.63 12.24
CA ARG A 36 -2.64 9.75 12.42
C ARG A 36 -3.13 10.98 11.69
N HIS A 37 -2.87 12.14 12.27
CA HIS A 37 -3.10 13.41 11.62
C HIS A 37 -2.24 13.54 10.37
N GLN A 38 -2.86 13.92 9.25
CA GLN A 38 -2.22 14.14 7.96
C GLN A 38 -2.34 15.63 7.62
N SER A 39 -1.24 16.36 7.57
CA SER A 39 -1.30 17.76 7.12
C SER A 39 -1.66 17.80 5.64
N GLU A 40 -2.38 18.84 5.23
CA GLU A 40 -2.79 19.05 3.84
C GLU A 40 -1.60 18.95 2.88
N SER A 41 -0.50 19.64 3.20
CA SER A 41 0.72 19.65 2.40
C SER A 41 1.40 18.28 2.32
N ALA A 42 1.47 17.53 3.42
CA ALA A 42 2.07 16.21 3.43
C ALA A 42 1.22 15.23 2.61
N LEU A 43 -0.11 15.27 2.78
CA LEU A 43 -1.04 14.44 2.04
C LEU A 43 -0.99 14.75 0.54
N ALA A 44 -0.97 16.02 0.16
CA ALA A 44 -0.83 16.43 -1.24
C ALA A 44 0.47 15.91 -1.87
N LEU A 45 1.59 16.02 -1.15
CA LEU A 45 2.87 15.44 -1.59
C LEU A 45 2.76 13.92 -1.76
N ALA A 46 2.21 13.22 -0.78
CA ALA A 46 2.08 11.76 -0.82
C ALA A 46 1.21 11.28 -1.99
N ILE A 47 0.09 11.97 -2.27
CA ILE A 47 -0.77 11.69 -3.43
C ILE A 47 -0.02 11.96 -4.74
N ALA A 48 0.68 13.09 -4.84
CA ALA A 48 1.48 13.41 -6.02
C ALA A 48 2.55 12.33 -6.27
N VAL A 49 3.24 11.89 -5.21
CA VAL A 49 4.22 10.79 -5.27
C VAL A 49 3.54 9.49 -5.73
N LYS A 50 2.40 9.07 -5.14
CA LYS A 50 1.69 7.85 -5.57
C LYS A 50 1.34 7.87 -7.05
N ARG A 51 1.01 9.03 -7.62
CA ARG A 51 0.63 9.16 -9.03
C ARG A 51 1.81 8.86 -9.97
N ILE A 52 3.00 9.33 -9.62
CA ILE A 52 4.20 9.23 -10.49
C ILE A 52 5.10 8.03 -10.15
N ALA A 53 5.01 7.52 -8.93
CA ALA A 53 5.88 6.48 -8.40
C ALA A 53 5.87 5.17 -9.22
N PRO A 54 4.75 4.67 -9.78
CA PRO A 54 4.79 3.45 -10.59
C PRO A 54 5.75 3.56 -11.78
N ALA A 55 5.63 4.59 -12.60
CA ALA A 55 6.50 4.77 -13.76
C ALA A 55 7.95 5.06 -13.34
N LEU A 56 8.14 5.99 -12.40
CA LEU A 56 9.47 6.43 -12.01
C LEU A 56 10.25 5.38 -11.21
N SER A 57 9.59 4.53 -10.40
CA SER A 57 10.27 3.43 -9.69
C SER A 57 10.84 2.38 -10.65
N LEU A 58 10.17 2.10 -11.77
CA LEU A 58 10.71 1.23 -12.83
C LEU A 58 11.87 1.88 -13.56
N ALA A 59 11.75 3.17 -13.90
CA ALA A 59 12.84 3.92 -14.52
C ALA A 59 14.08 3.97 -13.62
N ALA A 60 13.88 4.21 -12.31
CA ALA A 60 14.94 4.16 -11.32
C ALA A 60 15.57 2.76 -11.22
N LEU A 61 14.75 1.69 -11.16
CA LEU A 61 15.25 0.32 -11.12
C LEU A 61 16.07 -0.04 -12.39
N ALA A 62 15.59 0.33 -13.58
CA ALA A 62 16.32 0.13 -14.83
C ALA A 62 17.64 0.90 -14.85
N GLY A 63 17.65 2.16 -14.39
CA GLY A 63 18.87 2.96 -14.24
C GLY A 63 19.85 2.33 -13.24
N MET A 64 19.36 1.84 -12.11
CA MET A 64 20.17 1.14 -11.11
C MET A 64 20.74 -0.16 -11.66
N LEU A 65 20.00 -0.93 -12.46
CA LEU A 65 20.49 -2.13 -13.13
C LEU A 65 21.64 -1.79 -14.09
N ALA A 66 21.46 -0.78 -14.94
CA ALA A 66 22.51 -0.34 -15.87
C ALA A 66 23.78 0.13 -15.14
N LEU A 67 23.63 0.93 -14.08
CA LEU A 67 24.74 1.39 -13.24
C LEU A 67 25.41 0.23 -12.50
N GLY A 68 24.61 -0.69 -11.94
CA GLY A 68 25.09 -1.88 -11.25
C GLY A 68 25.94 -2.75 -12.16
N LEU A 69 25.49 -3.00 -13.39
CA LEU A 69 26.25 -3.75 -14.40
C LEU A 69 27.55 -3.05 -14.79
N ARG A 70 27.53 -1.72 -14.95
CA ARG A 70 28.73 -0.92 -15.24
C ARG A 70 29.76 -1.00 -14.11
N LEU A 71 29.31 -0.82 -12.87
CA LEU A 71 30.16 -0.84 -11.66
C LEU A 71 30.61 -2.26 -11.29
N TRP A 72 29.92 -3.31 -11.72
CA TRP A 72 30.17 -4.70 -11.32
C TRP A 72 31.62 -5.13 -11.54
N ARG A 73 32.18 -4.77 -12.70
CA ARG A 73 33.53 -5.19 -13.13
C ARG A 73 34.64 -4.55 -12.31
N SER A 74 34.45 -3.31 -11.84
CA SER A 74 35.40 -2.57 -11.01
C SER A 74 35.17 -2.76 -9.50
N SER A 75 34.13 -3.50 -9.11
CA SER A 75 33.71 -3.65 -7.72
C SER A 75 34.35 -4.86 -7.02
N SER A 76 34.75 -4.67 -5.75
CA SER A 76 35.08 -5.77 -4.83
C SER A 76 33.84 -6.61 -4.48
N ARG A 77 34.02 -7.77 -3.86
CA ARG A 77 32.89 -8.64 -3.43
C ARG A 77 31.90 -7.90 -2.53
N VAL A 78 32.38 -7.08 -1.59
CA VAL A 78 31.54 -6.29 -0.68
C VAL A 78 30.70 -5.27 -1.45
N LEU A 79 31.31 -4.54 -2.39
CA LEU A 79 30.61 -3.56 -3.21
C LEU A 79 29.58 -4.21 -4.14
N ARG A 80 29.89 -5.39 -4.70
CA ARG A 80 28.94 -6.19 -5.48
C ARG A 80 27.73 -6.61 -4.64
N THR A 81 27.96 -7.07 -3.41
CA THR A 81 26.86 -7.35 -2.47
C THR A 81 26.02 -6.10 -2.22
N GLY A 82 26.64 -4.94 -2.03
CA GLY A 82 25.93 -3.65 -1.90
C GLY A 82 25.04 -3.32 -3.10
N ILE A 83 25.54 -3.54 -4.33
CA ILE A 83 24.75 -3.36 -5.57
C ILE A 83 23.53 -4.29 -5.57
N VAL A 84 23.73 -5.59 -5.27
CA VAL A 84 22.64 -6.56 -5.23
C VAL A 84 21.59 -6.17 -4.20
N VAL A 85 21.99 -5.79 -2.99
CA VAL A 85 21.07 -5.34 -1.94
C VAL A 85 20.29 -4.10 -2.39
N ALA A 86 20.96 -3.11 -2.98
CA ALA A 86 20.30 -1.92 -3.48
C ALA A 86 19.26 -2.25 -4.58
N LEU A 87 19.58 -3.16 -5.49
CA LEU A 87 18.67 -3.62 -6.54
C LEU A 87 17.47 -4.38 -5.97
N VAL A 88 17.69 -5.26 -4.99
CA VAL A 88 16.60 -5.99 -4.32
C VAL A 88 15.66 -5.02 -3.61
N LEU A 89 16.21 -4.05 -2.88
CA LEU A 89 15.41 -3.03 -2.20
C LEU A 89 14.64 -2.14 -3.18
N ALA A 90 15.25 -1.75 -4.30
CA ALA A 90 14.58 -0.98 -5.34
C ALA A 90 13.48 -1.78 -6.05
N ALA A 91 13.72 -3.06 -6.31
CA ALA A 91 12.70 -3.96 -6.87
C ALA A 91 11.54 -4.16 -5.90
N ALA A 92 11.83 -4.41 -4.61
CA ALA A 92 10.82 -4.49 -3.57
C ALA A 92 10.00 -3.19 -3.48
N SER A 93 10.66 -2.03 -3.50
CA SER A 93 9.99 -0.73 -3.53
C SER A 93 9.08 -0.58 -4.76
N ALA A 94 9.56 -0.93 -5.95
CA ALA A 94 8.77 -0.87 -7.18
C ALA A 94 7.53 -1.78 -7.12
N VAL A 95 7.63 -2.96 -6.50
CA VAL A 95 6.46 -3.81 -6.24
C VAL A 95 5.54 -3.14 -5.24
N MET A 96 6.05 -2.69 -4.10
CA MET A 96 5.23 -2.13 -3.01
C MET A 96 4.47 -0.85 -3.41
N VAL A 97 5.04 0.00 -4.26
CA VAL A 97 4.36 1.20 -4.80
C VAL A 97 3.08 0.84 -5.57
N ARG A 98 2.98 -0.38 -6.10
CA ARG A 98 1.82 -0.86 -6.88
C ARG A 98 0.81 -1.63 -6.04
N GLN A 99 1.16 -1.94 -4.79
CA GLN A 99 0.27 -2.67 -3.88
C GLN A 99 -0.58 -1.69 -3.07
N ASN A 100 -1.83 -2.08 -2.86
CA ASN A 100 -2.68 -1.40 -1.89
C ASN A 100 -2.57 -2.11 -0.53
N TYR A 101 -1.49 -1.86 0.21
CA TYR A 101 -1.24 -2.52 1.50
C TYR A 101 -2.29 -2.20 2.58
N PHE A 102 -3.17 -1.22 2.36
CA PHE A 102 -4.32 -1.00 3.24
C PHE A 102 -5.36 -2.13 3.16
N GLU A 103 -5.45 -2.85 2.04
CA GLU A 103 -6.30 -4.04 1.90
C GLU A 103 -5.84 -5.19 2.79
N TRP A 104 -4.56 -5.20 3.20
CA TRP A 104 -4.05 -6.19 4.15
C TRP A 104 -4.46 -5.87 5.58
N LEU A 105 -4.74 -4.59 5.88
CA LEU A 105 -5.21 -4.16 7.19
C LEU A 105 -6.73 -4.36 7.31
N PHE A 106 -7.47 -4.09 6.24
CA PHE A 106 -8.92 -4.18 6.16
C PHE A 106 -9.32 -5.24 5.13
N HIS A 107 -9.54 -6.47 5.60
CA HIS A 107 -9.92 -7.55 4.72
C HIS A 107 -11.35 -7.33 4.19
N PRO A 108 -11.56 -7.37 2.86
CA PRO A 108 -12.90 -7.28 2.31
C PRO A 108 -13.71 -8.50 2.72
N ILE A 109 -14.98 -8.27 3.05
CA ILE A 109 -15.93 -9.34 3.29
C ILE A 109 -16.41 -9.89 1.95
N THR A 110 -16.20 -11.19 1.69
CA THR A 110 -16.50 -11.79 0.40
C THR A 110 -17.99 -12.10 0.20
N ALA A 111 -18.72 -12.29 1.29
CA ALA A 111 -20.17 -12.52 1.28
C ALA A 111 -20.77 -12.18 2.64
N ALA A 112 -22.03 -11.72 2.62
CA ALA A 112 -22.79 -11.53 3.85
C ALA A 112 -23.13 -12.87 4.51
N GLY A 113 -22.87 -12.98 5.81
CA GLY A 113 -23.30 -14.09 6.65
C GLY A 113 -24.23 -13.58 7.74
N PHE A 114 -25.38 -14.23 7.91
CA PHE A 114 -26.39 -13.80 8.88
C PHE A 114 -26.74 -14.93 9.83
N VAL A 115 -27.00 -14.54 11.07
CA VAL A 115 -27.60 -15.38 12.10
C VAL A 115 -28.96 -14.80 12.47
N SER A 116 -29.80 -15.61 13.12
CA SER A 116 -31.06 -15.11 13.68
C SER A 116 -30.77 -14.08 14.79
N ALA A 117 -31.78 -13.30 15.17
CA ALA A 117 -31.65 -12.36 16.29
C ALA A 117 -31.32 -13.09 17.61
N ASP A 118 -31.87 -14.29 17.81
CA ASP A 118 -31.66 -15.09 19.02
C ASP A 118 -30.26 -15.73 19.08
N ASP A 119 -29.67 -15.99 17.91
CA ASP A 119 -28.30 -16.53 17.79
C ASP A 119 -27.22 -15.43 17.77
N ALA A 120 -27.62 -14.16 17.68
CA ALA A 120 -26.71 -13.04 17.57
C ALA A 120 -25.98 -12.80 18.90
N ARG A 121 -24.65 -12.91 18.89
CA ARG A 121 -23.79 -12.65 20.06
C ARG A 121 -23.43 -11.16 20.15
N LEU A 122 -24.44 -10.31 20.21
CA LEU A 122 -24.28 -8.86 20.35
C LEU A 122 -24.64 -8.43 21.79
N SER A 123 -24.01 -7.38 22.28
CA SER A 123 -24.42 -6.79 23.58
C SER A 123 -25.71 -5.97 23.42
N ASP A 124 -26.48 -5.83 24.49
CA ASP A 124 -27.72 -5.02 24.48
C ASP A 124 -27.51 -3.54 24.11
N LYS A 125 -26.27 -3.05 24.22
CA LYS A 125 -25.89 -1.67 23.89
C LYS A 125 -25.21 -1.55 22.52
N GLU A 126 -25.08 -2.67 21.80
CA GLU A 126 -24.45 -2.68 20.48
C GLU A 126 -25.29 -1.88 19.49
N MET A 127 -24.65 -0.92 18.81
CA MET A 127 -25.33 -0.18 17.75
C MET A 127 -25.33 -1.00 16.46
N VAL A 128 -26.48 -1.02 15.79
CA VAL A 128 -26.64 -1.68 14.49
C VAL A 128 -27.23 -0.71 13.48
N MET A 129 -26.82 -0.83 12.22
CA MET A 129 -27.57 -0.28 11.10
C MET A 129 -28.65 -1.29 10.72
N ALA A 130 -29.92 -0.90 10.80
CA ALA A 130 -31.03 -1.77 10.42
C ALA A 130 -31.63 -1.33 9.08
N VAL A 131 -31.92 -2.29 8.22
CA VAL A 131 -32.67 -2.07 6.99
C VAL A 131 -33.84 -3.05 6.94
N ARG A 132 -34.98 -2.58 6.42
CA ARG A 132 -36.12 -3.45 6.12
C ARG A 132 -36.63 -3.14 4.72
N ILE A 133 -36.68 -4.16 3.88
CA ILE A 133 -37.25 -4.09 2.53
C ILE A 133 -38.31 -5.18 2.43
N GLY A 134 -39.57 -4.77 2.22
CA GLY A 134 -40.70 -5.69 2.27
C GLY A 134 -40.82 -6.38 3.63
N THR A 135 -40.81 -7.71 3.62
CA THR A 135 -40.88 -8.56 4.82
C THR A 135 -39.51 -8.93 5.38
N GLU A 136 -38.42 -8.65 4.67
CA GLU A 136 -37.06 -8.97 5.11
C GLU A 136 -36.44 -7.80 5.86
N ALA A 137 -35.84 -8.09 7.02
CA ALA A 137 -35.08 -7.14 7.81
C ALA A 137 -33.67 -7.68 8.07
N ARG A 138 -32.68 -6.78 8.01
CA ARG A 138 -31.28 -7.07 8.34
C ARG A 138 -30.76 -6.05 9.35
N ALA A 139 -29.85 -6.49 10.20
CA ALA A 139 -29.11 -5.64 11.12
C ALA A 139 -27.61 -5.87 10.90
N TYR A 140 -26.86 -4.78 10.76
CA TYR A 140 -25.42 -4.78 10.52
C TYR A 140 -24.73 -4.10 11.70
N PRO A 141 -24.01 -4.83 12.57
CA PRO A 141 -23.33 -4.24 13.72
C PRO A 141 -22.31 -3.18 13.32
N ILE A 142 -22.36 -2.02 13.96
CA ILE A 142 -21.44 -0.91 13.66
C ILE A 142 -20.00 -1.33 13.86
N VAL A 143 -19.68 -2.15 14.87
CA VAL A 143 -18.31 -2.61 15.10
C VAL A 143 -17.78 -3.50 13.96
N GLN A 144 -18.64 -4.34 13.36
CA GLN A 144 -18.24 -5.17 12.22
C GLN A 144 -18.09 -4.32 10.96
N MET A 145 -19.03 -3.40 10.74
CA MET A 145 -18.96 -2.46 9.63
C MET A 145 -17.72 -1.57 9.78
N ALA A 146 -17.41 -1.07 10.97
CA ALA A 146 -16.20 -0.30 11.31
C ALA A 146 -14.90 -0.93 10.79
N TYR A 147 -14.86 -2.27 10.76
CA TYR A 147 -13.72 -3.03 10.25
C TYR A 147 -13.81 -3.27 8.73
N HIS A 148 -14.96 -3.69 8.22
CA HIS A 148 -15.12 -4.08 6.82
C HIS A 148 -15.43 -2.92 5.86
N HIS A 149 -15.82 -1.75 6.38
CA HIS A 149 -16.14 -0.49 5.70
C HIS A 149 -17.34 -0.55 4.73
N ILE A 150 -17.45 -1.61 3.93
CA ILE A 150 -18.51 -1.83 2.96
C ILE A 150 -18.94 -3.30 2.94
N LEU A 151 -20.25 -3.53 2.86
CA LEU A 151 -20.84 -4.84 2.61
C LEU A 151 -21.86 -4.73 1.47
N ASN A 152 -21.69 -5.56 0.44
CA ASN A 152 -22.72 -5.75 -0.57
C ASN A 152 -23.67 -6.86 -0.10
N ASP A 153 -24.96 -6.56 -0.10
CA ASP A 153 -26.02 -7.49 0.32
C ASP A 153 -27.20 -7.41 -0.65
N THR A 154 -28.14 -8.36 -0.54
CA THR A 154 -29.41 -8.34 -1.26
C THR A 154 -30.53 -8.64 -0.27
N VAL A 155 -31.44 -7.67 -0.10
CA VAL A 155 -32.55 -7.77 0.85
C VAL A 155 -33.87 -7.73 0.09
N ALA A 156 -34.68 -8.78 0.22
CA ALA A 156 -35.90 -8.97 -0.56
C ALA A 156 -35.69 -8.80 -2.08
N GLY A 157 -34.57 -9.30 -2.61
CA GLY A 157 -34.19 -9.19 -4.02
C GLY A 157 -33.64 -7.82 -4.45
N VAL A 158 -33.54 -6.86 -3.54
CA VAL A 158 -32.99 -5.53 -3.82
C VAL A 158 -31.50 -5.49 -3.45
N PRO A 159 -30.58 -5.25 -4.40
CA PRO A 159 -29.17 -5.11 -4.10
C PRO A 159 -28.91 -3.81 -3.34
N ILE A 160 -28.16 -3.89 -2.25
CA ILE A 160 -27.79 -2.75 -1.42
C ILE A 160 -26.29 -2.76 -1.11
N ALA A 161 -25.73 -1.57 -0.89
CA ALA A 161 -24.39 -1.38 -0.35
C ALA A 161 -24.51 -0.72 1.03
N VAL A 162 -24.06 -1.43 2.06
CA VAL A 162 -24.09 -0.97 3.46
C VAL A 162 -22.74 -0.31 3.78
N THR A 163 -22.75 0.92 4.29
CA THR A 163 -21.58 1.73 4.66
C THR A 163 -21.95 2.69 5.81
N TYR A 164 -20.95 3.23 6.52
CA TYR A 164 -21.09 4.20 7.62
C TYR A 164 -20.05 5.33 7.49
#